data_AF-A0A1V4RKN0-F1
#
_entry.id   AF-A0A1V4RKN0-F1
#
_cell.length_a   1.000
_cell.length_b   1.000
_cell.length_c   1.000
_cell.angle_alpha   90.00
_cell.angle_beta   90.00
_cell.angle_gamma   90.00
#
_symmetry.space_group_name_H-M   'P 1'
#
loop_
_entity.id
_entity.type
_entity.pdbx_description
1 polymer ?
#
loop_
_entity_poly.entity_id
_entity_poly.type
_entity_poly.pdbx_seq_one_letter_code
_entity_poly.pdbx_strand_id
1 'polypeptide(L)'
;MISTLSEPYLAQTWWPCKDDPSDKLDSVKISATVPENMIVASNGLLQSVTPGANNTKTFVWKEKYPITTYLVSLAISNYVTFRDSFEYQPGKFMPIDYFVYPGDFNTARSAFAKMPQMLRVYSDAYGLYPFVEEKYGHAEFVWGGAMEHQTCTSIGRVANSWETVYAHELSHQW
;
A
#
# COMPACT_ATOMS: atom_id res chain seq x y z
N MET A 1 -4.10 -16.19 1.16
CA MET A 1 -3.66 -14.80 1.40
C MET A 1 -2.96 -14.73 2.74
N ILE A 2 -1.93 -13.89 2.85
CA ILE A 2 -1.40 -13.35 4.12
C ILE A 2 -1.61 -11.83 4.09
N SER A 3 -2.04 -11.23 5.20
CA SER A 3 -2.19 -9.77 5.31
C SER A 3 -2.00 -9.34 6.77
N THR A 4 -1.42 -8.17 7.00
CA THR A 4 -1.32 -7.55 8.33
C THR A 4 -2.49 -6.60 8.60
N LEU A 5 -2.84 -6.46 9.87
CA LEU A 5 -3.75 -5.45 10.40
C LEU A 5 -3.32 -5.20 11.84
N SER A 6 -2.71 -4.04 12.09
CA SER A 6 -1.96 -3.81 13.33
C SER A 6 -2.50 -2.68 14.20
N GLU A 7 -3.49 -1.92 13.74
CA GLU A 7 -4.02 -0.80 14.51
C GLU A 7 -4.70 -1.25 15.82
N PRO A 8 -4.44 -0.57 16.97
CA PRO A 8 -3.33 0.36 17.21
C PRO A 8 -2.07 -0.31 17.78
N TYR A 9 -2.16 -1.54 18.31
CA TYR A 9 -1.12 -2.17 19.14
C TYR A 9 -0.89 -3.67 18.86
N LEU A 10 -1.12 -4.08 17.60
CA LEU A 10 -1.00 -5.47 17.17
C LEU A 10 0.21 -5.71 16.26
N ALA A 11 1.10 -4.74 16.07
CA ALA A 11 2.32 -4.93 15.28
C ALA A 11 3.25 -5.96 15.95
N GLN A 12 3.36 -5.89 17.28
CA GLN A 12 4.15 -6.83 18.09
C GLN A 12 3.74 -8.31 17.95
N THR A 13 2.55 -8.59 17.39
CA THR A 13 2.05 -9.97 17.22
C THR A 13 2.74 -10.73 16.10
N TRP A 14 3.39 -10.03 15.16
CA TRP A 14 4.00 -10.65 13.98
C TRP A 14 5.46 -10.23 13.73
N TRP A 15 5.96 -9.22 14.44
CA TRP A 15 7.38 -8.88 14.46
C TRP A 15 7.78 -8.19 15.77
N PRO A 16 9.03 -8.35 16.25
CA PRO A 16 9.47 -7.72 17.48
C PRO A 16 9.64 -6.21 17.28
N CYS A 17 8.81 -5.41 17.95
CA CYS A 17 8.87 -3.95 17.92
C CYS A 17 8.47 -3.34 19.28
N LYS A 18 8.88 -2.09 19.53
CA LYS A 18 8.26 -1.26 20.57
C LYS A 18 6.97 -0.69 19.98
N ASP A 19 5.85 -1.34 20.29
CA ASP A 19 4.55 -1.04 19.68
C ASP A 19 3.88 0.17 20.35
N ASP A 20 4.49 1.34 20.14
CA ASP A 20 4.01 2.63 20.62
C ASP A 20 3.84 3.56 19.42
N PRO A 21 2.60 3.97 19.08
CA PRO A 21 2.38 4.78 17.89
C PRO A 21 3.10 6.12 17.85
N SER A 22 3.52 6.63 19.02
CA SER A 22 4.29 7.87 19.14
C SER A 22 5.78 7.71 18.77
N ASP A 23 6.28 6.46 18.78
CA ASP A 23 7.67 6.11 18.46
C ASP A 23 7.78 5.71 16.98
N LYS A 24 7.82 6.71 16.10
CA LYS A 24 7.96 6.46 14.66
C LYS A 24 9.36 5.94 14.34
N LEU A 25 9.41 4.86 13.58
CA LEU A 25 10.61 4.36 12.92
C LEU A 25 11.09 5.41 11.93
N ASP A 26 12.40 5.56 11.75
CA ASP A 26 12.96 6.46 10.73
C ASP A 26 12.67 5.97 9.32
N SER A 27 12.67 4.64 9.13
CA SER A 27 12.39 3.94 7.88
C SER A 27 12.08 2.47 8.13
N VAL A 28 11.49 1.78 7.16
CA VAL A 28 11.22 0.34 7.20
C VAL A 28 11.67 -0.34 5.92
N LYS A 29 12.37 -1.48 6.06
CA LYS A 29 12.70 -2.38 4.94
C LYS A 29 12.11 -3.75 5.21
N ILE A 30 11.24 -4.22 4.32
CA ILE A 30 10.62 -5.55 4.39
C ILE A 30 11.16 -6.41 3.26
N SER A 31 11.62 -7.62 3.63
CA SER A 31 12.05 -8.65 2.68
C SER A 31 11.19 -9.88 2.88
N ALA A 32 10.52 -10.33 1.82
CA ALA A 32 9.64 -11.49 1.86
C ALA A 32 9.90 -12.43 0.68
N THR A 33 10.25 -13.68 0.99
CA THR A 33 10.38 -14.78 0.02
C THR A 33 9.06 -15.53 -0.06
N VAL A 34 8.50 -15.64 -1.27
CA VAL A 34 7.19 -16.24 -1.55
C VAL A 34 7.27 -17.19 -2.74
N PRO A 35 6.30 -18.11 -2.92
CA PRO A 35 6.20 -18.90 -4.14
C PRO A 35 6.14 -18.02 -5.41
N GLU A 36 6.65 -18.53 -6.52
CA GLU A 36 6.82 -17.80 -7.79
C GLU A 36 5.52 -17.14 -8.30
N ASN A 37 4.37 -17.75 -8.02
CA ASN A 37 3.05 -17.28 -8.44
C ASN A 37 2.41 -16.23 -7.50
N MET A 38 3.08 -15.87 -6.41
CA MET A 38 2.60 -14.87 -5.45
C MET A 38 3.25 -13.51 -5.69
N ILE A 39 2.59 -12.45 -5.22
CA ILE A 39 3.04 -11.07 -5.23
C ILE A 39 2.98 -10.54 -3.80
N VAL A 40 3.97 -9.71 -3.43
CA VAL A 40 4.04 -9.02 -2.15
C VAL A 40 3.76 -7.54 -2.37
N ALA A 41 2.73 -7.02 -1.72
CA ALA A 41 2.45 -5.60 -1.58
C ALA A 41 2.89 -5.12 -0.20
N SER A 42 3.51 -3.94 -0.13
CA SER A 42 4.01 -3.35 1.12
C SER A 42 4.22 -1.84 0.95
N ASN A 43 4.69 -1.20 2.03
CA ASN A 43 4.97 0.24 2.09
C ASN A 43 6.17 0.63 1.20
N GLY A 44 6.22 1.91 0.84
CA GLY A 44 7.30 2.56 0.11
C GLY A 44 7.52 2.05 -1.31
N LEU A 45 8.77 2.01 -1.76
CA LEU A 45 9.13 1.57 -3.11
C LEU A 45 9.69 0.15 -3.15
N LEU A 46 9.28 -0.62 -4.15
CA LEU A 46 9.85 -1.92 -4.47
C LEU A 46 11.30 -1.72 -4.96
N GLN A 47 12.26 -2.22 -4.19
CA GLN A 47 13.68 -2.10 -4.48
C GLN A 47 14.15 -3.23 -5.41
N SER A 48 13.65 -4.45 -5.20
CA SER A 48 14.04 -5.60 -6.02
C SER A 48 13.05 -6.74 -5.93
N VAL A 49 12.99 -7.53 -7.01
CA VAL A 49 12.42 -8.88 -7.03
C VAL A 49 13.50 -9.83 -7.52
N THR A 50 13.90 -10.79 -6.70
CA THR A 50 15.01 -11.70 -7.01
C THR A 50 14.51 -13.15 -6.99
N PRO A 51 14.68 -13.91 -8.10
CA PRO A 51 14.38 -15.34 -8.11
C PRO A 51 15.21 -16.08 -7.05
N GLY A 52 14.59 -17.06 -6.40
CA GLY A 52 15.21 -17.94 -5.41
C GLY A 52 15.20 -19.40 -5.87
N ALA A 53 15.66 -20.30 -4.99
CA ALA A 53 15.54 -21.73 -5.22
C ALA A 53 14.09 -22.22 -5.04
N ASN A 54 13.79 -23.41 -5.53
CA ASN A 54 12.50 -24.11 -5.29
C ASN A 54 11.25 -23.32 -5.74
N ASN A 55 11.29 -22.65 -6.89
CA ASN A 55 10.19 -21.84 -7.44
C ASN A 55 9.70 -20.77 -6.45
N THR A 56 10.64 -20.03 -5.88
CA THR A 56 10.37 -18.89 -5.01
C THR A 56 10.98 -17.63 -5.59
N LYS A 57 10.50 -16.48 -5.14
CA LYS A 57 11.10 -15.17 -5.39
C LYS A 57 11.01 -14.29 -4.16
N THR A 58 11.98 -13.39 -4.01
CA THR A 58 12.08 -12.49 -2.87
C THR A 58 11.79 -11.06 -3.30
N PHE A 59 10.83 -10.42 -2.65
CA PHE A 59 10.54 -8.99 -2.79
C PHE A 59 11.25 -8.23 -1.68
N VAL A 60 11.86 -7.10 -2.02
CA VAL A 60 12.41 -6.14 -1.05
C VAL A 60 11.71 -4.81 -1.23
N TRP A 61 10.96 -4.39 -0.23
CA TRP A 61 10.27 -3.11 -0.15
C TRP A 61 10.98 -2.19 0.84
N LYS A 62 10.97 -0.88 0.58
CA LYS A 62 11.54 0.11 1.48
C LYS A 62 10.66 1.36 1.53
N GLU A 63 10.17 1.67 2.72
CA GLU A 63 9.59 2.94 3.12
C GLU A 63 10.69 3.78 3.75
N LYS A 64 10.94 4.96 3.19
CA LYS A 64 12.02 5.86 3.63
C LYS A 64 11.53 6.98 4.55
N TYR A 65 10.23 7.23 4.60
CA TYR A 65 9.67 8.24 5.49
C TYR A 65 9.40 7.66 6.88
N PRO A 66 9.37 8.51 7.92
CA PRO A 66 9.04 8.05 9.25
C PRO A 66 7.67 7.39 9.28
N ILE A 67 7.59 6.20 9.87
CA ILE A 67 6.40 5.36 9.87
C ILE A 67 6.18 4.78 11.27
N THR A 68 4.92 4.76 11.71
CA THR A 68 4.54 4.15 12.98
C THR A 68 4.23 2.66 12.80
N THR A 69 4.41 1.87 13.86
CA THR A 69 4.38 0.39 13.81
C THR A 69 3.09 -0.17 13.22
N TYR A 70 1.94 0.43 13.51
CA TYR A 70 0.66 -0.06 13.03
C TYR A 70 0.40 0.21 11.55
N LEU A 71 1.09 1.19 10.95
CA LEU A 71 0.98 1.53 9.52
C LEU A 71 1.84 0.62 8.62
N VAL A 72 2.69 -0.22 9.22
CA VAL A 72 3.50 -1.20 8.49
C VAL A 72 2.61 -2.30 7.92
N SER A 73 2.74 -2.52 6.60
CA SER A 73 1.89 -3.41 5.82
C SER A 73 2.68 -4.49 5.11
N LEU A 74 2.15 -5.71 5.19
CA LEU A 74 2.57 -6.84 4.37
C LEU A 74 1.31 -7.57 3.88
N ALA A 75 1.06 -7.56 2.58
CA ALA A 75 -0.03 -8.29 1.95
C ALA A 75 0.49 -9.18 0.82
N ILE A 76 0.10 -10.46 0.84
CA ILE A 76 0.62 -11.49 -0.06
C ILE A 76 -0.54 -12.31 -0.62
N SER A 77 -0.63 -12.32 -1.94
CA SER A 77 -1.61 -13.12 -2.69
C SER A 77 -1.13 -13.35 -4.13
N ASN A 78 -1.91 -14.07 -4.93
CA ASN A 78 -1.74 -14.18 -6.37
C ASN A 78 -2.26 -12.92 -7.10
N TYR A 79 -1.89 -11.73 -6.62
CA TYR A 79 -2.42 -10.47 -7.12
C TYR A 79 -2.19 -10.29 -8.61
N VAL A 80 -3.17 -9.68 -9.27
CA VAL A 80 -2.95 -8.95 -10.52
C VAL A 80 -2.60 -7.52 -10.15
N THR A 81 -1.59 -6.96 -10.82
CA THR A 81 -1.11 -5.60 -10.55
C THR A 81 -1.36 -4.69 -11.74
N PHE A 82 -1.68 -3.44 -11.44
CA PHE A 82 -1.74 -2.36 -12.42
C PHE A 82 -1.40 -1.04 -11.73
N ARG A 83 -1.15 -0.01 -12.53
CA ARG A 83 -0.61 1.26 -12.05
C ARG A 83 -1.28 2.43 -12.74
N ASP A 84 -1.54 3.48 -11.97
CA ASP A 84 -1.76 4.85 -12.45
C ASP A 84 -0.57 5.74 -12.10
N SER A 85 -0.61 6.99 -12.53
CA SER A 85 0.38 8.01 -12.18
C SER A 85 -0.28 9.29 -11.72
N PHE A 86 0.26 9.88 -10.66
CA PHE A 86 -0.11 11.20 -10.17
C PHE A 86 0.93 12.23 -10.62
N GLU A 87 0.56 13.09 -11.57
CA GLU A 87 1.38 14.25 -11.93
C GLU A 87 1.26 15.30 -10.83
N TYR A 88 2.27 15.41 -9.96
CA TYR A 88 2.22 16.33 -8.82
C TYR A 88 2.72 17.73 -9.16
N GLN A 89 3.58 17.85 -10.17
CA GLN A 89 4.09 19.07 -10.79
C GLN A 89 4.27 18.81 -12.29
N PRO A 90 4.30 19.84 -13.16
CA PRO A 90 4.52 19.66 -14.59
C PRO A 90 5.73 18.77 -14.88
N GLY A 91 5.50 17.61 -15.49
CA GLY A 91 6.54 16.65 -15.84
C GLY A 91 7.09 15.81 -14.68
N LYS A 92 6.54 15.91 -13.47
CA LYS A 92 6.92 15.08 -12.32
C LYS A 92 5.77 14.19 -11.87
N PHE A 93 6.05 12.89 -11.81
CA PHE A 93 5.04 11.87 -11.57
C PHE A 93 5.42 11.02 -10.36
N MET A 94 4.41 10.66 -9.56
CA MET A 94 4.48 9.63 -8.53
C MET A 94 3.62 8.44 -8.99
N PRO A 95 4.09 7.19 -8.86
CA PRO A 95 3.28 6.01 -9.17
C PRO A 95 2.14 5.81 -8.15
N ILE A 96 1.04 5.23 -8.62
CA ILE A 96 -0.02 4.68 -7.79
C ILE A 96 -0.16 3.19 -8.10
N ASP A 97 0.18 2.34 -7.14
CA ASP A 97 0.22 0.88 -7.35
C ASP A 97 -1.02 0.18 -6.79
N TYR A 98 -1.63 -0.68 -7.61
CA TYR A 98 -2.78 -1.47 -7.18
C TYR A 98 -2.48 -2.96 -7.24
N PHE A 99 -2.79 -3.66 -6.15
CA PHE A 99 -2.64 -5.09 -5.97
C PHE A 99 -4.01 -5.67 -5.66
N VAL A 100 -4.65 -6.32 -6.64
CA VAL A 100 -6.03 -6.80 -6.51
C VAL A 100 -6.14 -8.28 -6.85
N TYR A 101 -7.15 -8.95 -6.32
CA TYR A 101 -7.42 -10.33 -6.67
C TYR A 101 -7.73 -10.44 -8.16
N PRO A 102 -7.37 -11.58 -8.82
CA PRO A 102 -7.65 -11.75 -10.24
C PRO A 102 -9.12 -11.58 -10.62
N GLY A 103 -10.05 -11.96 -9.74
CA GLY A 103 -11.49 -11.83 -9.97
C GLY A 103 -11.98 -10.38 -10.00
N ASP A 104 -11.30 -9.48 -9.30
CA ASP A 104 -11.71 -8.09 -9.13
C ASP A 104 -11.01 -7.13 -10.08
N PHE A 105 -10.05 -7.61 -10.88
CA PHE A 105 -9.23 -6.79 -11.79
C PHE A 105 -10.04 -5.82 -12.65
N ASN A 106 -11.10 -6.29 -13.31
CA ASN A 106 -11.91 -5.44 -14.18
C ASN A 106 -12.69 -4.37 -13.38
N THR A 107 -13.23 -4.73 -12.22
CA THR A 107 -13.92 -3.80 -11.32
C THR A 107 -12.95 -2.76 -10.77
N ALA A 108 -11.75 -3.19 -10.36
CA ALA A 108 -10.70 -2.36 -9.77
C ALA A 108 -10.30 -1.21 -10.70
N ARG A 109 -10.15 -1.51 -12.01
CA ARG A 109 -9.83 -0.48 -13.00
C ARG A 109 -10.83 0.66 -13.03
N SER A 110 -12.12 0.37 -12.85
CA SER A 110 -13.15 1.40 -12.76
C SER A 110 -13.20 2.07 -11.38
N ALA A 111 -13.09 1.27 -10.32
CA ALA A 111 -13.25 1.73 -8.94
C ALA A 111 -12.11 2.67 -8.50
N PHE A 112 -10.89 2.44 -8.98
CA PHE A 112 -9.71 3.24 -8.63
C PHE A 112 -9.39 4.34 -9.64
N ALA A 113 -10.16 4.48 -10.73
CA ALA A 113 -9.86 5.45 -11.79
C ALA A 113 -9.77 6.92 -11.31
N LYS A 114 -10.43 7.23 -10.18
CA LYS A 114 -10.43 8.58 -9.59
C LYS A 114 -9.29 8.84 -8.61
N MET A 115 -8.44 7.86 -8.30
CA MET A 115 -7.36 8.04 -7.32
C MET A 115 -6.39 9.19 -7.65
N PRO A 116 -5.94 9.40 -8.90
CA PRO A 116 -5.12 10.57 -9.24
C PRO A 116 -5.83 11.89 -8.95
N GLN A 117 -7.14 11.96 -9.19
CA GLN A 117 -7.94 13.15 -8.91
C GLN A 117 -8.11 13.36 -7.39
N MET A 118 -8.32 12.30 -6.61
CA MET A 118 -8.41 12.41 -5.15
C MET A 118 -7.08 12.90 -4.56
N LEU A 119 -5.95 12.35 -5.01
CA LEU A 119 -4.61 12.82 -4.63
C LEU A 119 -4.42 14.30 -4.94
N ARG A 120 -4.89 14.75 -6.11
CA ARG A 120 -4.89 16.17 -6.48
C ARG A 120 -5.70 17.02 -5.51
N VAL A 121 -6.97 16.65 -5.26
CA VAL A 121 -7.88 17.39 -4.38
C VAL A 121 -7.28 17.55 -2.98
N TYR A 122 -6.79 16.46 -2.38
CA TYR A 122 -6.19 16.53 -1.05
C TYR A 122 -4.84 17.26 -1.07
N SER A 123 -4.02 17.10 -2.12
CA SER A 123 -2.76 17.83 -2.23
C SER A 123 -2.96 19.34 -2.32
N ASP A 124 -4.01 19.78 -3.01
CA ASP A 124 -4.35 21.20 -3.15
C ASP A 124 -4.94 21.77 -1.85
N ALA A 125 -5.63 20.94 -1.05
CA ALA A 125 -6.25 21.34 0.21
C ALA A 125 -5.29 21.34 1.41
N TYR A 126 -4.44 20.32 1.53
CA TYR A 126 -3.63 20.05 2.72
C TYR A 126 -2.11 20.11 2.46
N GLY A 127 -1.71 20.44 1.23
CA GLY A 127 -0.31 20.46 0.80
C GLY A 127 0.09 19.18 0.07
N LEU A 128 1.21 19.22 -0.64
CA LEU A 128 1.66 18.10 -1.47
C LEU A 128 1.68 16.78 -0.68
N TYR A 129 1.16 15.71 -1.28
CA TYR A 129 1.16 14.35 -0.70
C TYR A 129 2.47 14.03 0.03
N PRO A 130 2.46 13.71 1.34
CA PRO A 130 3.69 13.69 2.15
C PRO A 130 4.75 12.69 1.70
N PHE A 131 4.34 11.64 0.98
CA PHE A 131 5.22 10.56 0.51
C PHE A 131 5.50 10.63 -1.00
N VAL A 132 5.48 11.83 -1.59
CA VAL A 132 5.54 12.07 -3.06
C VAL A 132 6.76 11.45 -3.76
N GLU A 133 7.87 11.26 -3.05
CA GLU A 133 9.08 10.66 -3.62
C GLU A 133 9.06 9.11 -3.58
N GLU A 134 7.95 8.52 -3.15
CA GLU A 134 7.69 7.08 -3.18
C GLU A 134 6.45 6.76 -4.00
N LYS A 135 5.35 6.32 -3.36
CA LYS A 135 4.11 5.93 -4.02
C LYS A 135 2.89 6.20 -3.13
N TYR A 136 1.72 6.12 -3.76
CA TYR A 136 0.49 5.69 -3.08
C TYR A 136 0.08 4.31 -3.63
N GLY A 137 -0.83 3.61 -2.97
CA GLY A 137 -1.33 2.36 -3.52
C GLY A 137 -2.44 1.72 -2.71
N HIS A 138 -3.11 0.74 -3.32
CA HIS A 138 -4.09 -0.13 -2.67
C HIS A 138 -3.66 -1.58 -2.75
N ALA A 139 -3.74 -2.29 -1.62
CA ALA A 139 -3.66 -3.75 -1.56
C ALA A 139 -5.00 -4.33 -1.13
N GLU A 140 -5.63 -5.11 -1.99
CA GLU A 140 -6.87 -5.79 -1.62
C GLU A 140 -6.58 -6.86 -0.55
N PHE A 141 -7.39 -6.94 0.50
CA PHE A 141 -7.21 -7.91 1.58
C PHE A 141 -8.53 -8.54 2.05
N VAL A 142 -8.45 -9.57 2.89
CA VAL A 142 -9.62 -10.38 3.30
C VAL A 142 -10.56 -9.72 4.32
N TRP A 143 -10.17 -8.59 4.92
CA TRP A 143 -10.95 -7.94 5.98
C TRP A 143 -12.05 -7.05 5.40
N GLY A 144 -13.24 -7.03 6.01
CA GLY A 144 -14.42 -6.32 5.50
C GLY A 144 -14.42 -4.79 5.60
N GLY A 145 -13.26 -4.16 5.81
CA GLY A 145 -13.09 -2.72 5.98
C GLY A 145 -11.97 -2.18 5.09
N ALA A 146 -11.28 -1.16 5.56
CA ALA A 146 -10.03 -0.69 4.98
C ALA A 146 -9.08 -0.25 6.10
N MET A 147 -7.82 -0.01 5.76
CA MET A 147 -6.78 0.38 6.71
C MET A 147 -5.78 1.27 6.01
N GLU A 148 -5.47 2.42 6.59
CA GLU A 148 -4.68 3.50 5.99
C GLU A 148 -3.17 3.25 5.96
N HIS A 149 -2.75 1.98 5.95
CA HIS A 149 -1.34 1.58 5.89
C HIS A 149 -0.55 2.49 4.94
N GLN A 150 0.47 3.17 5.50
CA GLN A 150 1.20 4.26 4.84
C GLN A 150 1.65 3.83 3.44
N THR A 151 1.40 4.67 2.44
CA THR A 151 1.76 4.43 1.01
C THR A 151 1.20 3.13 0.37
N CYS A 152 0.40 2.33 1.07
CA CYS A 152 -0.15 1.06 0.60
C CYS A 152 -1.42 0.64 1.38
N THR A 153 -2.45 1.47 1.32
CA THR A 153 -3.75 1.27 1.99
C THR A 153 -4.32 -0.12 1.69
N SER A 154 -4.78 -0.82 2.73
CA SER A 154 -5.46 -2.10 2.55
C SER A 154 -6.95 -1.88 2.28
N ILE A 155 -7.50 -2.54 1.27
CA ILE A 155 -8.90 -2.39 0.84
C ILE A 155 -9.62 -3.73 0.91
N GLY A 156 -10.70 -3.80 1.67
CA GLY A 156 -11.49 -5.02 1.89
C GLY A 156 -12.49 -5.34 0.80
N ARG A 157 -12.78 -4.35 -0.04
CA ARG A 157 -13.76 -4.47 -1.11
C ARG A 157 -13.43 -3.53 -2.25
N VAL A 158 -13.36 -4.12 -3.43
CA VAL A 158 -13.22 -3.40 -4.70
C VAL A 158 -14.60 -3.16 -5.30
N ALA A 159 -15.11 -1.95 -5.19
CA ALA A 159 -16.38 -1.53 -5.80
C ALA A 159 -16.42 -0.04 -6.12
N ASN A 160 -17.17 0.35 -7.15
CA ASN A 160 -17.41 1.77 -7.45
C ASN A 160 -18.15 2.49 -6.32
N SER A 161 -18.98 1.78 -5.55
CA SER A 161 -19.70 2.34 -4.40
C SER A 161 -18.81 2.63 -3.18
N TRP A 162 -17.53 2.25 -3.22
CA TRP A 162 -16.55 2.47 -2.14
C TRP A 162 -15.70 3.72 -2.34
N GLU A 163 -16.04 4.57 -3.30
CA GLU A 163 -15.32 5.82 -3.59
C GLU A 163 -15.04 6.67 -2.34
N THR A 164 -16.02 6.80 -1.44
CA THR A 164 -15.86 7.56 -0.19
C THR A 164 -14.90 6.89 0.80
N VAL A 165 -14.81 5.55 0.79
CA VAL A 165 -13.84 4.81 1.60
C VAL A 165 -12.44 5.04 1.04
N TYR A 166 -12.25 4.92 -0.28
CA TYR A 166 -10.93 5.19 -0.89
C TYR A 166 -10.45 6.61 -0.59
N ALA A 167 -11.35 7.59 -0.65
CA ALA A 167 -11.06 8.97 -0.27
C ALA A 167 -10.72 9.10 1.22
N HIS A 168 -11.47 8.44 2.11
CA HIS A 168 -11.21 8.40 3.55
C HIS A 168 -9.80 7.86 3.85
N GLU A 169 -9.46 6.68 3.33
CA GLU A 169 -8.16 6.06 3.59
C GLU A 169 -6.99 6.89 3.03
N LEU A 170 -7.18 7.47 1.85
CA LEU A 170 -6.19 8.38 1.27
C LEU A 170 -6.03 9.64 2.14
N SER A 171 -7.10 10.15 2.75
CA SER A 171 -7.03 11.38 3.54
C SER A 171 -6.16 11.27 4.80
N HIS A 172 -6.00 10.07 5.36
CA HIS A 172 -5.11 9.81 6.51
C HIS A 172 -3.63 9.97 6.20
N GLN A 173 -3.25 10.06 4.93
CA GLN A 173 -1.85 10.18 4.53
C GLN A 173 -1.24 11.55 4.85
N TRP A 174 -2.06 12.55 5.22
CA TRP A 174 -1.65 13.88 5.66
C TRP A 174 -1.64 13.99 7.19
#